data_AF-A0A2I1H1G4-F1
#
_entry.id   AF-A0A2I1H1G4-F1
#
_cell.length_a   1.000
_cell.length_b   1.000
_cell.length_c   1.000
_cell.angle_alpha   90.00
_cell.angle_beta   90.00
_cell.angle_gamma   90.00
#
_symmetry.space_group_name_H-M   'P 1'
#
loop_
_entity.id
_entity.type
_entity.pdbx_description
1 polymer ?
#
loop_
_entity_poly.entity_id
_entity_poly.type
_entity_poly.pdbx_seq_one_letter_code
_entity_poly.pdbx_strand_id
1 'polypeptide(L)'
;MSAKCWWIKNGIANESINYYDYSEFQNIKCIGNGGFSNVYQANWNSSNTVIALKSLLNGDNITKEIINEIKLMQKVNFHKNILQFFGITSNTSKR
;
A
#
# COMPACT_ATOMS: atom_id res chain seq x y z
N MET A 1 13.81 5.65 17.13
CA MET A 1 12.55 5.32 16.41
C MET A 1 12.05 6.59 15.71
N SER A 2 11.99 6.62 14.38
CA SER A 2 11.62 7.86 13.66
C SER A 2 10.12 8.13 13.75
N ALA A 3 9.75 9.39 13.99
CA ALA A 3 8.35 9.86 14.14
C ALA A 3 7.46 9.58 12.90
N LYS A 4 8.05 9.28 11.74
CA LYS A 4 7.33 9.04 10.48
C LYS A 4 6.69 7.64 10.44
N CYS A 5 7.37 6.61 10.96
CA CYS A 5 6.77 5.28 11.12
C CYS A 5 5.64 5.29 12.16
N TRP A 6 5.65 6.24 13.10
CA TRP A 6 4.60 6.39 14.09
C TRP A 6 3.26 6.81 13.47
N TRP A 7 3.25 7.70 12.46
CA TRP A 7 1.99 8.14 11.83
C TRP A 7 1.25 6.97 11.17
N ILE A 8 1.95 6.12 10.42
CA ILE A 8 1.34 4.94 9.79
C ILE A 8 0.85 3.96 10.86
N LYS A 9 1.68 3.66 11.87
CA LYS A 9 1.30 2.76 12.98
C LYS A 9 0.07 3.26 13.73
N ASN A 10 0.03 4.55 14.06
CA ASN A 10 -1.11 5.19 14.71
C ASN A 10 -2.34 5.21 13.81
N GLY A 11 -2.15 5.40 12.50
CA GLY A 11 -3.23 5.37 11.51
C GLY A 11 -3.90 3.99 11.42
N ILE A 12 -3.11 2.91 11.50
CA ILE A 12 -3.60 1.53 11.59
C ILE A 12 -4.31 1.30 12.93
N ALA A 13 -3.68 1.70 14.05
CA ALA A 13 -4.24 1.49 15.39
C ALA A 13 -5.58 2.20 15.62
N ASN A 14 -5.79 3.35 14.97
CA ASN A 14 -7.03 4.12 15.03
C ASN A 14 -7.99 3.79 13.88
N GLU A 15 -7.77 2.69 13.14
CA GLU A 15 -8.61 2.22 12.03
C GLU A 15 -8.81 3.22 10.88
N SER A 16 -7.99 4.28 10.82
CA SER A 16 -8.02 5.27 9.74
C SER A 16 -7.31 4.79 8.47
N ILE A 17 -6.46 3.76 8.59
CA ILE A 17 -5.76 3.11 7.49
C ILE A 17 -5.98 1.61 7.62
N ASN A 18 -6.63 1.00 6.64
CA ASN A 18 -6.78 -0.45 6.59
C ASN A 18 -5.42 -1.10 6.38
N TYR A 19 -5.11 -2.09 7.22
CA TYR A 19 -3.93 -2.94 7.08
C TYR A 19 -4.36 -4.36 6.74
N TYR A 20 -3.76 -4.94 5.72
CA TYR A 20 -4.02 -6.31 5.27
C TYR A 20 -2.77 -7.16 5.40
N ASP A 21 -2.95 -8.44 5.75
CA ASP A 21 -1.84 -9.37 5.77
C ASP A 21 -1.35 -9.62 4.34
N TYR A 22 -0.04 -9.59 4.14
CA TYR A 22 0.53 -9.77 2.81
C TYR A 22 0.21 -11.16 2.22
N SER A 23 -0.02 -12.16 3.08
CA SER A 23 -0.40 -13.53 2.70
C SER A 23 -1.79 -13.65 2.07
N GLU A 24 -2.65 -12.63 2.21
CA GLU A 24 -3.95 -12.58 1.53
C GLU A 24 -3.82 -12.42 0.00
N PHE A 25 -2.65 -12.00 -0.47
CA PHE A 25 -2.37 -11.72 -1.87
C PHE A 25 -1.60 -12.88 -2.51
N GLN A 26 -2.17 -13.43 -3.59
CA GLN A 26 -1.62 -14.56 -4.31
C GLN A 26 -1.38 -14.23 -5.79
N ASN A 27 -0.65 -15.12 -6.48
CA ASN A 27 -0.32 -14.97 -7.90
C ASN A 27 0.33 -13.62 -8.22
N ILE A 28 1.20 -13.15 -7.32
CA ILE A 28 1.84 -11.84 -7.40
C ILE A 28 2.78 -11.82 -8.60
N LYS A 29 2.49 -10.95 -9.57
CA LYS A 29 3.26 -10.80 -10.81
C LYS A 29 3.63 -9.34 -11.02
N CYS A 30 4.90 -9.05 -11.31
CA CYS A 30 5.31 -7.70 -11.69
C CYS A 30 4.66 -7.31 -13.03
N ILE A 31 4.01 -6.16 -13.09
CA ILE A 31 3.37 -5.61 -14.30
C ILE A 31 3.97 -4.26 -14.71
N GLY A 32 4.79 -3.65 -13.86
CA GLY A 32 5.47 -2.41 -14.19
C GLY A 32 6.60 -2.09 -13.21
N ASN A 33 7.68 -1.57 -13.76
CA ASN A 33 8.83 -1.08 -12.99
C ASN A 33 9.05 0.39 -13.35
N GLY A 34 8.98 1.25 -12.34
CA GLY A 34 9.33 2.66 -12.45
C GLY A 34 10.59 2.98 -11.65
N GLY A 35 11.10 4.21 -11.80
CA GLY A 35 12.33 4.63 -11.09
C GLY A 35 12.21 4.65 -9.56
N PHE A 36 10.99 4.77 -9.03
CA PHE A 36 10.73 4.89 -7.58
C PHE A 36 9.80 3.80 -7.04
N SER A 37 9.17 3.02 -7.91
CA SER A 37 8.17 2.03 -7.51
C SER A 37 8.06 0.87 -8.48
N ASN A 38 7.77 -0.30 -7.94
CA ASN A 38 7.33 -1.46 -8.72
C ASN A 38 5.83 -1.67 -8.51
N VAL A 39 5.12 -2.05 -9.57
CA VAL A 39 3.70 -2.37 -9.53
C VAL A 39 3.52 -3.85 -9.85
N TYR A 40 2.80 -4.53 -8.99
CA TYR A 40 2.48 -5.94 -9.11
C TYR A 40 0.97 -6.11 -9.23
N GLN A 41 0.53 -7.04 -10.07
CA GLN A 41 -0.82 -7.56 -10.05
C GLN A 41 -0.89 -8.71 -9.02
N ALA A 42 -1.97 -8.79 -8.26
CA ALA A 42 -2.22 -9.89 -7.34
C ALA A 42 -3.71 -10.23 -7.28
N ASN A 43 -3.99 -11.51 -7.01
CA ASN A 43 -5.33 -11.96 -6.62
C ASN A 43 -5.49 -11.73 -5.12
N TRP A 44 -6.54 -11.02 -4.72
CA TRP A 44 -6.89 -10.83 -3.32
C TRP A 44 -7.93 -11.87 -2.93
N ASN A 45 -7.51 -12.89 -2.18
CA ASN A 45 -8.34 -14.05 -1.90
C ASN A 45 -9.60 -13.71 -1.10
N SER A 46 -9.46 -12.82 -0.11
CA SER A 46 -10.56 -12.42 0.77
C SER A 46 -11.70 -11.71 0.04
N SER A 47 -11.44 -11.13 -1.13
CA SER A 47 -12.42 -10.36 -1.91
C SER A 47 -12.70 -10.93 -3.31
N ASN A 48 -12.08 -12.06 -3.66
CA ASN A 48 -12.15 -12.68 -4.99
C ASN A 48 -11.93 -11.68 -6.15
N THR A 49 -11.03 -10.71 -5.94
CA THR A 49 -10.81 -9.58 -6.85
C THR A 49 -9.33 -9.46 -7.21
N VAL A 50 -9.04 -8.97 -8.41
CA VAL A 50 -7.67 -8.67 -8.85
C VAL A 50 -7.33 -7.22 -8.48
N ILE A 51 -6.18 -7.03 -7.83
CA ILE A 51 -5.71 -5.72 -7.37
C ILE A 51 -4.30 -5.41 -7.89
N ALA A 52 -3.92 -4.14 -7.78
CA ALA A 52 -2.56 -3.68 -7.98
C ALA A 52 -1.88 -3.41 -6.63
N LEU A 53 -0.74 -4.06 -6.38
CA LEU A 53 0.16 -3.79 -5.26
C LEU A 53 1.30 -2.89 -5.74
N LYS A 54 1.37 -1.67 -5.22
CA LYS A 54 2.47 -0.73 -5.50
C LYS A 54 3.50 -0.80 -4.37
N SER A 55 4.70 -1.27 -4.68
CA SER A 55 5.85 -1.29 -3.78
C SER A 55 6.76 -0.11 -4.09
N LEU A 56 7.27 0.57 -3.06
CA LEU A 56 8.18 1.71 -3.20
C LEU A 56 9.61 1.26 -2.89
N LEU A 57 10.56 1.64 -3.75
CA LEU A 57 11.95 1.18 -3.69
C LEU A 57 12.72 1.93 -2.61
N ASN A 58 13.16 1.25 -1.54
CA ASN A 58 13.78 1.84 -0.33
C ASN A 58 14.82 2.97 -0.55
N GLY A 59 14.72 4.01 0.28
CA GLY A 59 15.47 5.26 0.25
C GLY A 59 15.00 6.18 1.40
N ASP A 60 15.87 7.09 1.86
CA ASP A 60 15.69 7.82 3.13
C ASP A 60 14.44 8.73 3.20
N ASN A 61 13.86 9.10 2.06
CA ASN A 61 12.75 10.04 1.97
C ASN A 61 11.36 9.41 1.78
N ILE A 62 11.31 8.09 1.58
CA ILE A 62 10.10 7.37 1.13
C ILE A 62 8.95 7.43 2.10
N THR A 63 9.22 7.48 3.41
CA THR A 63 8.15 7.54 4.40
C THR A 63 7.31 8.82 4.23
N LYS A 64 7.88 9.94 3.77
CA LYS A 64 7.11 11.17 3.55
C LYS A 64 6.24 11.07 2.30
N GLU A 65 6.79 10.51 1.23
CA GLU A 65 6.08 10.32 -0.04
C GLU A 65 4.91 9.36 0.11
N ILE A 66 5.13 8.22 0.80
CA ILE A 66 4.07 7.26 1.17
C ILE A 66 2.94 7.95 1.92
N ILE A 67 3.29 8.69 2.98
CA ILE A 67 2.29 9.35 3.83
C ILE A 67 1.48 10.36 3.01
N ASN A 68 2.13 11.11 2.10
CA ASN A 68 1.46 12.08 1.27
C ASN A 68 0.53 11.42 0.24
N GLU A 69 0.99 10.34 -0.42
CA GLU A 69 0.20 9.59 -1.39
C GLU A 69 -1.03 8.96 -0.73
N ILE A 70 -0.89 8.33 0.44
CA ILE A 70 -2.02 7.76 1.21
C ILE A 70 -3.03 8.86 1.55
N LYS A 71 -2.57 10.01 2.07
CA LYS A 71 -3.46 11.13 2.42
C LYS A 71 -4.23 11.67 1.22
N LEU A 72 -3.58 11.78 0.06
CA LEU A 72 -4.22 12.23 -1.17
C LEU A 72 -5.27 11.22 -1.62
N MET A 73 -4.92 9.93 -1.68
CA MET A 73 -5.84 8.87 -2.07
C MET A 73 -7.06 8.80 -1.15
N GLN A 74 -6.89 8.89 0.17
CA GLN A 74 -7.99 8.93 1.13
C GLN A 74 -8.97 10.09 0.88
N LYS A 75 -8.46 11.26 0.49
CA LYS A 75 -9.31 12.44 0.19
C LYS A 75 -10.15 12.25 -1.06
N VAL A 76 -9.73 11.43 -2.02
CA VAL A 76 -10.40 11.27 -3.32
C VAL A 76 -11.05 9.89 -3.50
N ASN A 77 -10.96 9.03 -2.48
CA ASN A 77 -11.38 7.62 -2.53
C ASN A 77 -12.88 7.38 -2.74
N PHE A 78 -13.69 8.43 -2.67
CA PHE A 78 -15.15 8.35 -2.84
C PHE A 78 -15.58 8.40 -4.31
N HIS A 79 -14.68 8.76 -5.23
CA HIS A 79 -15.05 9.01 -6.62
C HIS A 79 -14.85 7.78 -7.51
N LYS A 80 -15.93 7.28 -8.12
CA LYS A 80 -15.94 6.04 -8.94
C LYS A 80 -14.96 6.03 -10.13
N ASN A 81 -14.55 7.19 -10.64
CA ASN A 81 -13.60 7.31 -11.76
C ASN A 81 -12.15 7.51 -11.29
N ILE A 82 -11.89 7.51 -9.99
CA ILE A 82 -10.56 7.59 -9.41
C ILE A 82 -10.22 6.21 -8.84
N LEU A 83 -8.95 5.82 -8.95
CA LEU A 83 -8.47 4.55 -8.40
C LEU A 83 -8.80 4.45 -6.92
N GLN A 84 -9.49 3.37 -6.55
CA GLN A 84 -9.84 3.10 -5.17
C GLN A 84 -8.60 2.64 -4.40
N PHE A 85 -8.34 3.29 -3.27
CA PHE A 85 -7.34 2.88 -2.31
C PHE A 85 -7.99 2.01 -1.24
N PHE A 86 -7.53 0.75 -1.15
CA PHE A 86 -8.04 -0.22 -0.18
C PHE A 86 -7.33 -0.13 1.16
N GLY A 87 -5.99 -0.02 1.15
CA GLY A 87 -5.18 -0.01 2.36
C GLY A 87 -3.71 -0.26 2.08
N ILE A 88 -2.99 -0.65 3.12
CA ILE A 88 -1.57 -0.96 3.07
C ILE A 88 -1.30 -2.40 3.53
N THR A 89 -0.15 -2.91 3.15
CA THR A 89 0.36 -4.20 3.61
C THR A 89 1.87 -4.11 3.74
N SER A 90 2.47 -4.96 4.55
CA SER A 90 3.92 -5.05 4.66
C SER A 90 4.36 -6.50 4.50
N ASN A 91 5.26 -6.72 3.54
CA ASN A 91 5.92 -8.00 3.41
C ASN A 91 7.09 -8.04 4.41
N THR A 92 6.83 -8.52 5.61
CA THR A 92 7.86 -8.72 6.66
C THR A 92 8.59 -10.05 6.51
N SER A 93 8.19 -10.88 5.55
CA SER A 93 8.89 -12.09 5.14
C SER A 93 10.23 -11.72 4.50
N LYS A 94 11.23 -11.48 5.35
CA LYS A 94 12.63 -11.59 4.94
C LYS A 94 12.83 -13.01 4.42
N ARG A 95 13.03 -13.15 3.12
CA ARG A 95 13.83 -14.24 2.56
C ARG A 95 15.24 -13.72 2.36
#